data_AF-A0A1Q8QUN7-F1
#
_entry.id   AF-A0A1Q8QUN7-F1
#
_cell.length_a   1.000
_cell.length_b   1.000
_cell.length_c   1.000
_cell.angle_alpha   90.00
_cell.angle_beta   90.00
_cell.angle_gamma   90.00
#
_symmetry.space_group_name_H-M   'P 1'
#
loop_
_entity.id
_entity.type
_entity.pdbx_description
1 polymer ?
#
loop_
_entity_poly.entity_id
_entity_poly.type
_entity_poly.pdbx_seq_one_letter_code
_entity_poly.pdbx_strand_id
1 'polypeptide(L)'
;MKAKNISKLARRRVRPARPGLGKGAWAGQRLDDNLAARIENCLHTILELEPDLERLQFGHYLLRDFKVLKMFLSHVEDIEVEEQDVLRIEAATENFLRELREPLAQSDSKRPKKYVVQ
;
A
#
# COMPACT_ATOMS: atom_id res chain seq x y z
N MET A 1 -27.53 -51.82 53.69
CA MET A 1 -27.08 -50.40 53.73
C MET A 1 -26.02 -50.20 52.66
N LYS A 2 -26.13 -49.12 51.87
CA LYS A 2 -25.30 -48.79 50.70
C LYS A 2 -23.99 -48.08 51.07
N ALA A 3 -22.92 -48.36 50.35
CA ALA A 3 -21.81 -47.44 50.06
C ALA A 3 -21.18 -47.88 48.71
N LYS A 4 -21.46 -47.19 47.59
CA LYS A 4 -20.76 -46.03 46.98
C LYS A 4 -19.29 -46.37 46.61
N ASN A 5 -18.99 -46.60 45.31
CA ASN A 5 -18.39 -45.63 44.35
C ASN A 5 -16.87 -45.43 44.68
N ILE A 6 -15.87 -45.29 43.81
CA ILE A 6 -15.71 -44.64 42.51
C ILE A 6 -14.33 -45.09 41.96
N SER A 7 -14.21 -45.12 40.64
CA SER A 7 -13.03 -45.32 39.79
C SER A 7 -11.70 -44.72 40.28
N LYS A 8 -10.62 -45.51 40.24
CA LYS A 8 -9.22 -45.00 40.20
C LYS A 8 -8.38 -45.80 39.20
N LEU A 9 -8.44 -45.40 37.92
CA LEU A 9 -7.44 -45.75 36.92
C LEU A 9 -6.46 -44.58 36.79
N ALA A 10 -5.38 -44.61 37.57
CA ALA A 10 -4.26 -43.69 37.42
C ALA A 10 -3.15 -44.39 36.62
N ARG A 11 -3.17 -44.25 35.28
CA ARG A 11 -2.01 -44.59 34.44
C ARG A 11 -1.19 -43.32 34.18
N ARG A 12 0.12 -43.47 34.38
CA ARG A 12 1.18 -42.47 34.32
C ARG A 12 1.21 -41.71 32.98
N ARG A 13 1.61 -40.44 33.09
CA ARG A 13 1.97 -39.50 32.01
C ARG A 13 2.95 -40.12 31.00
N VAL A 14 2.64 -39.95 29.72
CA VAL A 14 3.64 -39.75 28.66
C VAL A 14 3.15 -38.56 27.84
N ARG A 15 3.87 -37.43 27.91
CA ARG A 15 3.68 -36.31 26.98
C ARG A 15 4.29 -36.74 25.64
N PRO A 16 3.55 -36.77 24.52
CA PRO A 16 4.21 -36.80 23.22
C PRO A 16 4.91 -35.45 22.99
N ALA A 17 6.18 -35.54 22.59
CA ALA A 17 7.02 -34.41 22.25
C ALA A 17 6.37 -33.58 21.13
N ARG A 18 6.34 -32.25 21.32
CA ARG A 18 5.90 -31.27 20.33
C ARG A 18 7.01 -31.15 19.27
N PRO A 19 6.81 -31.54 18.00
CA PRO A 19 7.82 -31.32 16.98
C PRO A 19 7.87 -29.82 16.66
N GLY A 20 9.06 -29.25 16.83
CA GLY A 20 9.60 -28.20 15.97
C GLY A 20 8.82 -26.88 15.89
N LEU A 21 9.18 -25.95 16.77
CA LEU A 21 9.19 -24.53 16.40
C LEU A 21 10.11 -24.34 15.18
N GLY A 22 9.52 -24.11 14.00
CA GLY A 22 10.19 -23.36 12.94
C GLY A 22 10.24 -21.89 13.36
N LYS A 23 11.27 -21.50 14.13
CA LYS A 23 11.65 -20.10 14.30
C LYS A 23 12.35 -19.67 13.00
N GLY A 24 11.71 -18.82 12.19
CA GLY A 24 12.41 -18.18 11.06
C GLY A 24 11.58 -17.49 9.99
N ALA A 25 10.27 -17.73 9.88
CA ALA A 25 9.49 -17.28 8.69
C ALA A 25 8.69 -15.97 8.86
N TRP A 26 8.69 -15.32 10.02
CA TRP A 26 7.71 -14.26 10.33
C TRP A 26 8.24 -12.81 10.24
N ALA A 27 9.51 -12.63 9.86
CA ALA A 27 10.13 -11.30 9.78
C ALA A 27 10.13 -10.73 8.34
N GLY A 28 10.28 -11.58 7.32
CA GLY A 28 10.30 -11.16 5.91
C GLY A 28 8.95 -10.62 5.45
N GLN A 29 7.90 -11.46 5.51
CA GLN A 29 6.55 -11.08 5.07
C GLN A 29 6.04 -9.75 5.65
N ARG A 30 6.26 -9.46 6.94
CA ARG A 30 5.80 -8.19 7.54
C ARG A 30 6.61 -6.96 7.09
N LEU A 31 7.85 -7.15 6.66
CA LEU A 31 8.65 -6.08 6.07
C LEU A 31 8.20 -5.85 4.64
N ASP A 32 8.01 -6.92 3.88
CA ASP A 32 7.54 -6.88 2.49
C ASP A 32 6.14 -6.25 2.39
N ASP A 33 5.23 -6.60 3.31
CA ASP A 33 3.91 -5.95 3.47
C ASP A 33 4.03 -4.42 3.71
N ASN A 34 5.09 -3.98 4.40
CA ASN A 34 5.35 -2.55 4.65
C ASN A 34 5.86 -1.84 3.39
N LEU A 35 6.70 -2.52 2.60
CA LEU A 35 7.24 -2.01 1.35
C LEU A 35 6.15 -1.88 0.27
N ALA A 36 5.31 -2.90 0.12
CA ALA A 36 4.17 -2.86 -0.80
C ALA A 36 3.22 -1.71 -0.45
N ALA A 37 2.85 -1.56 0.84
CA ALA A 37 2.00 -0.47 1.30
C ALA A 37 2.60 0.93 1.03
N ARG A 38 3.92 1.08 1.12
CA ARG A 38 4.58 2.36 0.77
C ARG A 38 4.48 2.65 -0.72
N ILE A 39 4.72 1.65 -1.57
CA ILE A 39 4.53 1.81 -3.02
C ILE A 39 3.07 2.15 -3.32
N GLU A 40 2.11 1.44 -2.74
CA GLU A 40 0.68 1.74 -2.89
C GLU A 40 0.37 3.20 -2.57
N ASN A 41 0.86 3.71 -1.44
CA ASN A 41 0.66 5.09 -1.05
C ASN A 41 1.26 6.08 -2.07
N CYS A 42 2.47 5.82 -2.58
CA CYS A 42 3.07 6.64 -3.63
C CYS A 42 2.22 6.65 -4.91
N LEU A 43 1.79 5.47 -5.36
CA LEU A 43 0.99 5.34 -6.58
C LEU A 43 -0.40 5.96 -6.42
N HIS A 44 -1.07 5.75 -5.28
CA HIS A 44 -2.33 6.41 -4.97
C HIS A 44 -2.19 7.93 -4.97
N THR A 45 -1.14 8.47 -4.35
CA THR A 45 -0.87 9.92 -4.37
C THR A 45 -0.76 10.47 -5.80
N ILE A 46 -0.11 9.73 -6.70
CA ILE A 46 -0.03 10.11 -8.13
C ILE A 46 -1.41 10.04 -8.78
N LEU A 47 -2.15 8.95 -8.59
CA LEU A 47 -3.46 8.73 -9.21
C LEU A 47 -4.54 9.72 -8.73
N GLU A 48 -4.43 10.24 -7.50
CA GLU A 48 -5.32 11.28 -6.99
C GLU A 48 -5.25 12.59 -7.80
N LEU A 49 -4.16 12.81 -8.55
CA LEU A 49 -3.98 13.99 -9.40
C LEU A 49 -4.73 13.92 -10.74
N GLU A 50 -5.32 12.79 -11.11
CA GLU A 50 -6.04 12.64 -12.40
C GLU A 50 -7.00 13.79 -12.73
N PRO A 51 -7.90 14.21 -11.82
CA PRO A 51 -8.88 15.25 -12.12
C PRO A 51 -8.23 16.61 -12.40
N ASP A 52 -7.09 16.88 -11.77
CA ASP A 52 -6.36 18.13 -11.96
C ASP A 52 -5.56 18.10 -13.27
N LEU A 53 -4.96 16.95 -13.60
CA LEU A 53 -4.23 16.75 -14.85
C LEU A 53 -5.15 16.77 -16.08
N GLU A 54 -6.38 16.28 -15.98
CA GLU A 54 -7.39 16.39 -17.06
C GLU A 54 -7.64 17.83 -17.50
N ARG A 55 -7.42 18.79 -16.60
CA ARG A 55 -7.67 20.21 -16.82
C ARG A 55 -6.44 20.95 -17.36
N LEU A 56 -5.27 20.32 -17.31
CA LEU A 56 -4.03 20.88 -17.85
C LEU A 56 -3.97 20.78 -19.36
N GLN A 57 -3.45 21.83 -19.99
CA GLN A 57 -3.06 21.77 -21.38
C GLN A 57 -1.97 20.71 -21.54
N PHE A 58 -2.24 19.69 -22.36
CA PHE A 58 -1.38 18.50 -22.56
C PHE A 58 -1.40 17.44 -21.44
N GLY A 59 -2.26 17.54 -20.43
CA GLY A 59 -2.35 16.53 -19.36
C GLY A 59 -2.74 15.12 -19.84
N HIS A 60 -3.41 15.01 -20.99
CA HIS A 60 -3.76 13.73 -21.62
C HIS A 60 -2.56 12.83 -21.96
N TYR A 61 -1.35 13.37 -22.12
CA TYR A 61 -0.15 12.55 -22.29
C TYR A 61 0.20 11.80 -21.00
N LEU A 62 0.14 12.48 -19.86
CA LEU A 62 0.38 11.87 -18.54
C LEU A 62 -0.73 10.87 -18.18
N LEU A 63 -1.99 11.18 -18.50
CA LEU A 63 -3.13 10.30 -18.20
C LEU A 63 -3.06 8.94 -18.92
N ARG A 64 -2.32 8.83 -20.04
CA ARG A 64 -2.09 7.53 -20.69
C ARG A 64 -1.27 6.60 -19.81
N ASP A 65 -0.26 7.15 -19.14
CA ASP A 65 0.64 6.39 -18.26
C ASP A 65 -0.05 5.98 -16.96
N PHE A 66 -1.09 6.71 -16.55
CA PHE A 66 -1.88 6.37 -15.36
C PHE A 66 -2.65 5.05 -15.51
N LYS A 67 -3.01 4.66 -16.74
CA LYS A 67 -3.58 3.34 -16.98
C LYS A 67 -2.59 2.22 -16.64
N VAL A 68 -1.31 2.42 -16.96
CA VAL A 68 -0.23 1.47 -16.63
C VAL A 68 -0.02 1.42 -15.12
N LEU A 69 0.00 2.59 -14.45
CA LEU A 69 0.09 2.70 -12.99
C LEU A 69 -1.05 1.96 -12.28
N LYS A 70 -2.30 2.12 -12.75
CA LYS A 70 -3.47 1.41 -12.20
C LYS A 70 -3.37 -0.11 -12.36
N MET A 71 -2.88 -0.58 -13.50
CA MET A 71 -2.65 -2.02 -13.72
C MET A 71 -1.52 -2.56 -12.84
N PHE A 72 -0.48 -1.77 -12.61
CA PHE A 72 0.60 -2.17 -11.73
C PHE A 72 0.14 -2.22 -10.26
N LEU A 73 -0.64 -1.23 -9.82
CA LEU A 73 -1.19 -1.17 -8.47
C LEU A 73 -2.02 -2.41 -8.12
N SER A 74 -2.77 -2.99 -9.07
CA SER A 74 -3.56 -4.21 -8.81
C SER A 74 -2.73 -5.47 -8.58
N HIS A 75 -1.41 -5.42 -8.75
CA HIS A 75 -0.49 -6.54 -8.60
C HIS A 75 0.65 -6.24 -7.62
N VAL A 76 0.61 -5.10 -6.92
CA VAL A 76 1.74 -4.63 -6.11
C VAL A 76 1.95 -5.45 -4.83
N GLU A 77 0.90 -6.08 -4.31
CA GLU A 77 1.00 -7.02 -3.18
C GLU A 77 1.65 -8.36 -3.60
N ASP A 78 1.65 -8.68 -4.90
CA ASP A 78 2.16 -9.96 -5.44
C ASP A 78 3.63 -9.89 -5.88
N ILE A 79 4.27 -8.72 -5.79
CA ILE A 79 5.65 -8.51 -6.23
C ILE A 79 6.62 -8.50 -5.05
N GLU A 80 7.77 -9.17 -5.24
CA GLU A 80 8.90 -9.00 -4.32
C GLU A 80 9.57 -7.66 -4.59
N VAL A 81 9.71 -6.85 -3.55
CA VAL A 81 10.22 -5.48 -3.62
C VAL A 81 11.31 -5.30 -2.58
N GLU A 82 12.42 -4.70 -2.98
CA GLU A 82 13.49 -4.31 -2.06
C GLU A 82 13.35 -2.85 -1.61
N GLU A 83 13.82 -2.53 -0.41
CA GLU A 83 13.79 -1.17 0.15
C GLU A 83 14.40 -0.13 -0.80
N GLN A 84 15.47 -0.48 -1.53
CA GLN A 84 16.11 0.44 -2.47
C GLN A 84 15.16 0.86 -3.61
N ASP A 85 14.30 -0.04 -4.07
CA ASP A 85 13.32 0.28 -5.12
C ASP A 85 12.17 1.13 -4.57
N VAL A 86 11.74 0.88 -3.34
CA VAL A 86 10.75 1.75 -2.67
C VAL A 86 11.28 3.18 -2.56
N LEU A 87 12.53 3.36 -2.11
CA LEU A 87 13.15 4.68 -2.01
C LEU A 87 13.26 5.39 -3.37
N ARG A 88 13.50 4.64 -4.45
CA ARG A 88 13.53 5.19 -5.81
C ARG A 88 12.13 5.65 -6.26
N ILE A 89 11.10 4.86 -5.95
CA ILE A 89 9.71 5.21 -6.27
C ILE A 89 9.25 6.42 -5.47
N GLU A 90 9.60 6.49 -4.18
CA GLU A 90 9.33 7.65 -3.32
C GLU A 90 9.99 8.93 -3.86
N ALA A 91 11.27 8.87 -4.20
CA ALA A 91 11.99 10.01 -4.77
C ALA A 91 11.44 10.45 -6.13
N ALA A 92 11.06 9.48 -6.99
CA ALA A 92 10.42 9.78 -8.28
C ALA A 92 9.06 10.43 -8.09
N THR A 93 8.29 9.97 -7.10
CA THR A 93 6.97 10.53 -6.74
C THR A 93 7.12 11.95 -6.23
N GLU A 94 8.07 12.23 -5.33
CA GLU A 94 8.35 13.59 -4.86
C GLU A 94 8.75 14.51 -6.02
N ASN A 95 9.61 14.05 -6.92
CA ASN A 95 10.03 14.83 -8.07
C ASN A 95 8.85 15.14 -9.00
N PHE A 96 8.01 14.14 -9.30
CA PHE A 96 6.81 14.31 -10.11
C PHE A 96 5.87 15.36 -9.51
N LEU A 97 5.58 15.28 -8.20
CA LEU A 97 4.73 16.26 -7.52
C LEU A 97 5.33 17.66 -7.55
N ARG A 98 6.66 17.78 -7.42
CA ARG A 98 7.36 19.06 -7.49
C ARG A 98 7.24 19.70 -8.88
N GLU A 99 7.43 18.93 -9.95
CA GLU A 99 7.31 19.42 -11.33
C GLU A 99 5.88 19.86 -11.67
N LEU A 100 4.86 19.25 -11.06
CA LEU A 100 3.46 19.61 -11.28
C LEU A 100 2.99 20.87 -10.55
N ARG A 101 3.73 21.37 -9.53
CA ARG A 101 3.30 22.54 -8.75
C ARG A 101 3.03 23.77 -9.62
N GLU A 102 3.94 24.08 -10.53
CA GLU A 102 3.82 25.27 -11.40
C GLU A 102 2.72 25.12 -12.46
N PRO A 103 2.65 24.02 -13.24
CA PRO A 103 1.56 23.79 -14.18
C PRO A 103 0.17 23.89 -13.54
N LEU A 104 -0.01 23.27 -12.36
CA LEU A 104 -1.28 23.29 -11.64
C LEU A 104 -1.65 24.70 -11.15
N ALA A 105 -0.70 25.44 -10.58
CA ALA A 105 -0.93 26.82 -10.14
C ALA A 105 -1.31 27.77 -11.29
N GLN A 106 -0.73 27.59 -12.47
CA GLN A 106 -1.06 28.37 -13.67
C GLN A 106 -2.45 28.04 -14.22
N SER A 107 -2.94 26.82 -14.00
CA SER A 107 -4.27 26.41 -14.46
C SER A 107 -5.39 27.06 -13.64
N ASP A 108 -5.21 27.23 -12.33
CA ASP A 108 -6.21 27.85 -11.46
C ASP A 108 -6.32 29.37 -11.63
N SER A 109 -5.22 30.03 -11.99
CA SER A 109 -5.17 31.48 -12.18
C SER A 109 -5.84 31.96 -13.49
N LYS A 110 -6.11 31.05 -14.44
CA LYS A 110 -6.87 31.35 -15.67
C LYS A 110 -8.38 31.41 -15.49
N ARG A 111 -8.91 31.17 -14.28
CA ARG A 111 -10.35 31.37 -14.00
C ARG A 111 -10.64 32.87 -13.91
N PRO A 112 -11.45 33.48 -14.80
CA PRO A 112 -11.96 34.81 -14.54
C PRO A 112 -12.81 34.73 -13.27
N LYS A 113 -12.40 35.46 -12.22
CA LYS A 113 -13.23 35.66 -11.02
C LYS A 113 -14.53 36.29 -11.52
N LYS A 114 -15.62 35.53 -11.53
CA LYS A 114 -16.96 36.10 -11.74
C LYS A 114 -17.23 37.03 -10.56
N TYR A 115 -16.96 38.32 -10.75
CA TYR A 115 -17.43 39.33 -9.81
C TYR A 115 -18.95 39.32 -9.89
N VAL A 116 -19.60 38.84 -8.83
CA VAL A 116 -21.04 39.05 -8.61
C VAL A 116 -21.18 40.53 -8.25
N VAL A 117 -21.64 41.33 -9.20
CA VAL A 117 -22.16 42.67 -8.91
C VAL A 117 -23.54 42.45 -8.31
N GLN A 118 -23.69 42.82 -7.03
CA GLN A 118 -24.99 42.89 -6.35
C GLN A 118 -25.77 44.11 -6.81
#